data_AF-Q18F88-F1
#
_entry.id   AF-Q18F88-F1
#
_cell.length_a   1.000
_cell.length_b   1.000
_cell.length_c   1.000
_cell.angle_alpha   90.00
_cell.angle_beta   90.00
_cell.angle_gamma   90.00
#
_symmetry.space_group_name_H-M   'P 1'
#
loop_
_entity.id
_entity.type
_entity.pdbx_description
1 polymer ?
#
loop_
_entity_poly.entity_id
_entity_poly.type
_entity_poly.pdbx_seq_one_letter_code
_entity_poly.pdbx_strand_id
1 'polypeptide(L)'
;MSDVIYAIKMYDVTYPGIQIMDVKIGKTTDIKRTKRQYRRGNREIEVLDLWQPNPQKNLSTGEKGVHDVAEKYAYERESEKFVFLQGKYQQFSETVDKLLLKTTEGEAEDAEPTDEPTGDVGHTGDDLAGTTPAAIEILDSTKDVDNWTDTLQTAAAQVLDRVENQDKITEIDGRERSYFVEKGAESNLISPREIPGTNMFVETNFSANDVDRLIAKILNKYGYDRSNYRIFTEEEA
;
A
#
# COMPACT_ATOMS: atom_id res chain seq x y z
N MET A 1 15.95 0.25 11.05
CA MET A 1 15.04 -0.93 11.09
C MET A 1 14.43 -1.02 9.72
N SER A 2 14.76 -2.09 8.99
CA SER A 2 14.35 -2.21 7.59
C SER A 2 13.01 -2.93 7.45
N ASP A 3 12.28 -2.44 6.47
CA ASP A 3 11.02 -2.96 5.99
C ASP A 3 11.29 -4.29 5.25
N VAL A 4 10.80 -5.41 5.79
CA VAL A 4 11.02 -6.75 5.20
C VAL A 4 9.73 -7.57 5.05
N ILE A 5 9.70 -8.36 3.98
CA ILE A 5 8.74 -9.43 3.76
C ILE A 5 9.38 -10.72 4.24
N TYR A 6 8.67 -11.50 5.04
CA TYR A 6 9.16 -12.74 5.61
C TYR A 6 8.37 -13.94 5.12
N ALA A 7 9.05 -15.08 5.04
CA ALA A 7 8.45 -16.40 4.99
C ALA A 7 8.87 -17.18 6.24
N ILE A 8 7.90 -17.58 7.06
CA ILE A 8 8.12 -18.36 8.28
C ILE A 8 7.47 -19.72 8.13
N LYS A 9 8.27 -20.78 8.27
CA LYS A 9 7.77 -22.14 8.40
C LYS A 9 7.02 -22.28 9.72
N MET A 10 5.76 -22.66 9.63
CA MET A 10 4.88 -22.89 10.77
C MET A 10 4.74 -24.37 11.09
N TYR A 11 4.81 -25.22 10.06
CA TYR A 11 4.70 -26.67 10.16
C TYR A 11 5.43 -27.33 8.99
N ASP A 12 6.02 -28.49 9.24
CA ASP A 12 6.74 -29.27 8.23
C ASP A 12 6.57 -30.76 8.56
N VAL A 13 6.02 -31.52 7.62
CA VAL A 13 5.88 -32.96 7.75
C VAL A 13 6.32 -33.66 6.50
N THR A 14 7.16 -34.67 6.70
CA THR A 14 7.63 -35.57 5.65
C THR A 14 7.08 -36.96 5.89
N TYR A 15 6.23 -37.42 4.97
CA TYR A 15 5.83 -38.82 4.82
C TYR A 15 6.57 -39.44 3.62
N PRO A 16 6.64 -40.78 3.50
CA PRO A 16 7.27 -41.43 2.35
C PRO A 16 6.68 -40.92 1.03
N GLY A 17 7.46 -40.13 0.27
CA GLY A 17 7.09 -39.55 -1.02
C GLY A 17 6.30 -38.22 -0.98
N ILE A 18 5.97 -37.68 0.19
CA ILE A 18 5.22 -36.42 0.32
C ILE A 18 5.83 -35.56 1.43
N GLN A 19 6.28 -34.37 1.06
CA GLN A 19 6.63 -33.31 2.00
C GLN A 19 5.56 -32.23 1.93
N ILE A 20 5.01 -31.86 3.08
CA ILE A 20 4.01 -30.80 3.25
C ILE A 20 4.63 -29.73 4.16
N MET A 21 4.64 -28.50 3.69
CA MET A 21 5.19 -27.37 4.42
C MET A 21 4.18 -26.24 4.50
N ASP A 22 3.80 -25.87 5.72
CA ASP A 22 2.98 -24.69 5.97
C ASP A 22 3.89 -23.50 6.20
N VAL A 23 3.77 -22.50 5.35
CA VAL A 23 4.55 -21.28 5.41
C VAL A 23 3.62 -20.10 5.57
N LYS A 24 3.90 -19.29 6.57
CA LYS A 24 3.27 -17.99 6.74
C LYS A 24 4.10 -16.93 6.06
N ILE A 25 3.50 -16.22 5.11
CA ILE A 25 4.15 -15.14 4.36
C ILE A 25 3.50 -13.83 4.79
N GLY A 26 4.30 -12.88 5.26
CA GLY A 26 3.78 -11.59 5.66
C GLY A 26 4.86 -10.53 5.69
N LYS A 27 4.54 -9.38 6.27
CA LYS A 27 5.45 -8.24 6.35
C LYS A 27 5.73 -7.79 7.77
N THR A 28 6.92 -7.23 8.01
CA THR A 28 7.29 -6.69 9.32
C THR A 28 8.42 -5.68 9.21
N THR A 29 8.49 -4.81 10.21
CA THR A 29 9.63 -3.91 10.46
C THR A 29 10.54 -4.42 11.59
N ASP A 30 10.11 -5.50 12.27
CA ASP A 30 10.84 -6.14 13.37
C ASP A 30 10.62 -7.67 13.33
N ILE A 31 11.54 -8.36 12.67
CA ILE A 31 11.48 -9.82 12.52
C ILE A 31 11.64 -10.56 13.86
N LYS A 32 12.42 -10.02 14.81
CA LYS A 32 12.61 -10.62 16.14
C LYS A 32 11.32 -10.60 16.95
N ARG A 33 10.61 -9.47 16.97
CA ARG A 33 9.30 -9.34 17.63
C ARG A 33 8.29 -10.27 16.99
N THR A 34 8.28 -10.35 15.67
CA THR A 34 7.41 -11.23 14.88
C THR A 34 7.64 -12.70 15.25
N LYS A 35 8.90 -13.15 15.28
CA LYS A 35 9.28 -14.51 15.74
C LYS A 35 8.82 -14.77 17.17
N ARG A 36 9.00 -13.80 18.09
CA ARG A 36 8.55 -13.96 19.49
C ARG A 36 7.04 -14.11 19.60
N GLN A 37 6.26 -13.43 18.77
CA GLN A 37 4.81 -13.57 18.75
C GLN A 37 4.40 -14.96 18.28
N TYR A 38 4.98 -15.46 17.20
CA TYR A 38 4.64 -16.79 16.67
C TYR A 38 5.16 -17.95 17.54
N ARG A 39 6.29 -17.78 18.25
CA ARG A 39 6.80 -18.77 19.21
C ARG A 39 5.87 -19.01 20.40
N ARG A 40 4.99 -18.06 20.73
CA ARG A 40 4.01 -18.24 21.81
C ARG A 40 2.92 -19.25 21.44
N GLY A 41 2.71 -19.52 20.14
CA GLY A 41 1.74 -20.48 19.63
C GLY A 41 2.34 -21.77 19.04
N ASN A 42 3.60 -21.74 18.57
CA ASN A 42 4.27 -22.88 17.92
C ASN A 42 5.71 -23.05 18.39
N ARG A 43 6.13 -24.29 18.70
CA ARG A 43 7.47 -24.59 19.25
C ARG A 43 8.59 -24.61 18.20
N GLU A 44 8.26 -24.93 16.95
CA GLU A 44 9.22 -25.06 15.85
C GLU A 44 8.85 -24.06 14.74
N ILE A 45 9.19 -22.80 14.95
CA ILE A 45 9.12 -21.80 13.88
C ILE A 45 10.51 -21.50 13.34
N GLU A 46 10.63 -21.48 12.01
CA GLU A 46 11.87 -21.23 11.29
C GLU A 46 11.62 -20.12 10.27
N VAL A 47 12.48 -19.09 10.26
CA VAL A 47 12.46 -18.11 9.16
C VAL A 47 13.15 -18.77 7.99
N LEU A 48 12.43 -18.92 6.88
CA LEU A 48 12.95 -19.53 5.67
C LEU A 48 13.65 -18.50 4.81
N ASP A 49 12.98 -17.37 4.57
CA ASP A 49 13.49 -16.31 3.71
C ASP A 49 13.02 -14.94 4.20
N LEU A 50 13.84 -13.93 3.90
CA LEU A 50 13.55 -12.53 4.08
C LEU A 50 13.86 -11.78 2.79
N TRP A 51 12.96 -10.90 2.40
CA TRP A 51 13.10 -10.07 1.22
C TRP A 51 12.85 -8.61 1.55
N GLN A 52 13.69 -7.74 1.02
CA GLN A 52 13.40 -6.32 0.99
C GLN A 52 12.47 -6.04 -0.19
N PRO A 53 11.41 -5.24 0.02
CA PRO A 53 10.65 -4.71 -1.09
C PRO A 53 11.58 -3.99 -2.06
N ASN A 54 11.23 -4.00 -3.35
CA ASN A 54 11.87 -3.10 -4.30
C ASN A 54 11.75 -1.66 -3.76
N PRO A 55 12.81 -0.82 -3.79
CA PRO A 55 12.75 0.57 -3.33
C PRO A 55 11.59 1.40 -3.90
N GLN A 56 11.09 1.02 -5.09
CA GLN A 56 9.95 1.66 -5.75
C GLN A 56 8.58 1.12 -5.30
N LYS A 57 8.53 0.14 -4.40
CA LYS A 57 7.30 -0.51 -3.93
C LYS A 57 7.29 -0.61 -2.41
N ASN A 58 6.19 -0.19 -1.80
CA ASN A 58 6.02 -0.29 -0.35
C ASN A 58 5.85 -1.75 0.13
N LEU A 59 5.99 -1.94 1.44
CA LEU A 59 5.93 -3.24 2.11
C LEU A 59 4.66 -4.04 1.78
N SER A 60 3.51 -3.35 1.69
CA SER A 60 2.21 -3.94 1.37
C SER A 60 2.12 -4.43 -0.08
N THR A 61 2.64 -3.66 -1.02
CA THR A 61 2.63 -4.01 -2.44
C THR A 61 3.62 -5.13 -2.72
N GLY A 62 4.78 -5.10 -2.06
CA GLY A 62 5.73 -6.20 -2.09
C GLY A 62 5.13 -7.48 -1.54
N GLU A 63 4.51 -7.44 -0.35
CA GLU A 63 3.82 -8.59 0.26
C GLU A 63 2.75 -9.16 -0.66
N LYS A 64 1.88 -8.32 -1.21
CA LYS A 64 0.83 -8.74 -2.15
C LYS A 64 1.41 -9.41 -3.39
N GLY A 65 2.47 -8.82 -3.97
CA GLY A 65 3.17 -9.44 -5.10
C GLY A 65 3.80 -10.79 -4.75
N VAL A 66 4.37 -10.93 -3.55
CA VAL A 66 4.90 -12.21 -3.08
C VAL A 66 3.77 -13.21 -2.84
N HIS A 67 2.62 -12.80 -2.31
CA HIS A 67 1.42 -13.65 -2.20
C HIS A 67 0.93 -14.12 -3.58
N ASP A 68 0.86 -13.22 -4.57
CA ASP A 68 0.44 -13.53 -5.94
C ASP A 68 1.41 -14.53 -6.62
N VAL A 69 2.70 -14.47 -6.29
CA VAL A 69 3.69 -15.47 -6.73
C VAL A 69 3.50 -16.78 -5.95
N ALA A 70 3.33 -16.72 -4.63
CA ALA A 70 3.13 -17.89 -3.78
C ALA A 70 1.91 -18.70 -4.19
N GLU A 71 0.79 -18.08 -4.53
CA GLU A 71 -0.43 -18.75 -5.01
C GLU A 71 -0.21 -19.63 -6.24
N LYS A 72 0.77 -19.31 -7.08
CA LYS A 72 1.08 -20.13 -8.28
C LYS A 72 1.80 -21.43 -7.94
N TYR A 73 2.41 -21.51 -6.76
CA TYR A 73 3.22 -22.64 -6.32
C TYR A 73 2.61 -23.39 -5.12
N ALA A 74 1.82 -22.70 -4.31
CA ALA A 74 1.13 -23.27 -3.18
C ALA A 74 -0.01 -24.19 -3.65
N TYR A 75 -0.21 -25.28 -2.91
CA TYR A 75 -1.35 -26.16 -3.07
C TYR A 75 -2.63 -25.54 -2.49
N GLU A 76 -2.49 -24.82 -1.36
CA GLU A 76 -3.61 -24.21 -0.65
C GLU A 76 -3.18 -22.88 -0.03
N ARG A 77 -4.11 -21.92 0.02
CA ARG A 77 -3.95 -20.62 0.67
C ARG A 77 -5.10 -20.35 1.64
N GLU A 78 -4.74 -20.00 2.87
CA GLU A 78 -5.65 -19.46 3.89
C GLU A 78 -5.10 -18.09 4.36
N SER A 79 -5.56 -17.01 3.74
CA SER A 79 -5.08 -15.64 4.04
C SER A 79 -3.57 -15.50 3.82
N GLU A 80 -2.77 -15.40 4.90
CA GLU A 80 -1.31 -15.28 4.90
C GLU A 80 -0.59 -16.65 5.00
N LYS A 81 -1.35 -17.75 5.14
CA LYS A 81 -0.83 -19.11 5.25
C LYS A 81 -0.88 -19.81 3.90
N PHE A 82 0.23 -20.41 3.51
CA PHE A 82 0.41 -21.11 2.24
C PHE A 82 0.94 -22.52 2.50
N VAL A 83 0.33 -23.51 1.86
CA VAL A 83 0.74 -24.92 1.94
C VAL A 83 1.52 -25.28 0.68
N PHE A 84 2.79 -25.68 0.83
CA PHE A 84 3.65 -26.11 -0.26
C PHE A 84 3.90 -27.62 -0.22
N LEU A 85 3.88 -28.26 -1.39
CA LEU A 85 4.14 -29.69 -1.53
C LEU A 85 5.49 -29.95 -2.22
N GLN A 86 6.19 -31.01 -1.81
CA GLN A 86 7.28 -31.63 -2.59
C GLN A 86 8.35 -30.64 -3.13
N GLY A 87 8.82 -29.71 -2.30
CA GLY A 87 9.86 -28.75 -2.69
C GLY A 87 9.37 -27.57 -3.54
N LYS A 88 8.05 -27.42 -3.76
CA LYS A 88 7.46 -26.25 -4.43
C LYS A 88 7.77 -24.92 -3.76
N TYR A 89 8.02 -24.94 -2.45
CA TYR A 89 8.51 -23.79 -1.72
C TYR A 89 9.85 -23.28 -2.29
N GLN A 90 10.77 -24.18 -2.65
CA GLN A 90 12.07 -23.80 -3.21
C GLN A 90 11.90 -23.07 -4.55
N GLN A 91 11.01 -23.58 -5.42
CA GLN A 91 10.70 -22.95 -6.72
C GLN A 91 10.06 -21.56 -6.54
N PHE A 92 9.19 -21.43 -5.54
CA PHE A 92 8.62 -20.15 -5.13
C PHE A 92 9.71 -19.18 -4.66
N SER A 93 10.54 -19.59 -3.71
CA SER A 93 11.60 -18.76 -3.12
C SER A 93 12.59 -18.29 -4.20
N GLU A 94 13.04 -19.19 -5.08
CA GLU A 94 13.90 -18.84 -6.22
C GLU A 94 13.25 -17.87 -7.22
N THR A 95 11.92 -17.88 -7.32
CA THR A 95 11.19 -16.93 -8.16
C THR A 95 11.14 -15.56 -7.51
N VAL A 96 10.92 -15.50 -6.19
CA VAL A 96 10.91 -14.25 -5.43
C VAL A 96 12.31 -13.64 -5.36
N ASP A 97 13.35 -14.46 -5.18
CA ASP A 97 14.76 -14.03 -5.19
C ASP A 97 15.19 -13.35 -6.51
N LYS A 98 14.48 -13.61 -7.61
CA LYS A 98 14.70 -12.91 -8.90
C LYS A 98 14.00 -11.55 -8.98
N LEU A 99 13.01 -11.33 -8.13
CA LEU A 99 12.15 -10.14 -8.15
C LEU A 99 12.48 -9.17 -7.03
N LEU A 100 12.96 -9.66 -5.89
CA LEU A 100 13.22 -8.91 -4.68
C LEU A 100 14.64 -9.18 -4.17
N LEU A 101 15.17 -8.22 -3.41
CA LEU A 101 16.49 -8.36 -2.80
C LEU A 101 16.38 -9.27 -1.58
N LYS A 102 17.05 -10.41 -1.63
CA LYS A 102 17.17 -11.31 -0.49
C LYS A 102 18.02 -10.64 0.60
N THR A 103 17.58 -10.75 1.85
CA THR A 103 18.28 -10.20 3.00
C THR A 103 18.37 -11.22 4.13
N THR A 104 19.20 -10.96 5.13
CA THR A 104 19.36 -11.79 6.32
C THR A 104 18.84 -11.10 7.57
N GLU A 105 18.64 -11.86 8.66
CA GLU A 105 18.21 -11.26 9.95
C GLU A 105 19.20 -10.22 10.46
N GLY A 106 20.51 -10.41 10.24
CA GLY A 106 21.54 -9.44 10.65
C GLY A 106 21.52 -8.18 9.78
N GLU A 107 21.45 -8.32 8.46
CA GLU A 107 21.39 -7.18 7.53
C GLU A 107 20.08 -6.39 7.67
N ALA A 108 18.97 -7.04 7.98
CA ALA A 108 17.70 -6.36 8.22
C ALA A 108 17.73 -5.49 9.49
N GLU A 109 18.61 -5.83 10.44
CA GLU A 109 18.84 -5.11 11.70
C GLU A 109 19.89 -4.00 11.57
N ASP A 110 21.00 -4.29 10.87
CA ASP A 110 22.13 -3.39 10.65
C ASP A 110 21.94 -2.45 9.45
N ALA A 111 20.85 -2.62 8.70
CA ALA A 111 20.38 -1.60 7.77
C ALA A 111 19.99 -0.34 8.54
N GLU A 112 21.00 0.53 8.72
CA GLU A 112 20.84 1.98 8.76
C GLU A 112 19.94 2.37 7.57
N PRO A 113 19.00 3.32 7.73
CA PRO A 113 18.22 3.80 6.61
C PRO A 113 19.19 4.22 5.50
N THR A 114 19.17 3.52 4.38
CA THR A 114 20.06 3.82 3.25
C THR A 114 19.61 5.13 2.62
N ASP A 115 20.26 6.21 3.04
CA ASP A 115 20.26 7.53 2.39
C ASP A 115 21.05 7.46 1.05
N GLU A 116 20.64 6.60 0.12
CA GLU A 116 20.94 6.84 -1.30
C GLU A 116 19.75 7.56 -1.93
N PRO A 117 19.98 8.55 -2.83
CA PRO A 117 19.01 9.58 -3.17
C PRO A 117 17.92 9.03 -4.08
N THR A 118 17.02 8.27 -3.49
CA THR A 118 15.62 8.27 -3.87
C THR A 118 15.07 9.44 -3.11
N GLY A 119 14.68 10.52 -3.80
CA GLY A 119 14.33 11.79 -3.20
C GLY A 119 13.57 11.59 -1.89
N ASP A 120 14.13 12.12 -0.80
CA ASP A 120 13.39 12.34 0.42
C ASP A 120 12.14 13.11 0.01
N VAL A 121 11.02 12.40 0.08
CA VAL A 121 9.74 13.05 0.08
C VAL A 121 8.93 12.44 1.22
N GLY A 122 9.34 12.84 2.43
CA GLY A 122 8.49 13.25 3.56
C GLY A 122 7.10 12.63 3.61
N HIS A 123 6.96 11.60 4.44
CA HIS A 123 5.68 11.12 4.93
C HIS A 123 5.12 12.13 5.93
N THR A 124 4.45 13.16 5.43
CA THR A 124 3.84 14.12 6.31
C THR A 124 2.44 13.64 6.69
N GLY A 125 2.39 12.98 7.84
CA GLY A 125 1.30 13.19 8.79
C GLY A 125 1.42 14.56 9.47
N ASP A 126 2.00 15.55 8.78
CA ASP A 126 2.16 16.91 9.29
C ASP A 126 0.84 17.65 9.18
N ASP A 127 0.65 18.56 10.12
CA ASP A 127 -0.46 19.47 10.07
C ASP A 127 -0.32 20.39 8.86
N LEU A 128 -1.13 20.16 7.83
CA LEU A 128 -1.16 20.98 6.62
C LEU A 128 -1.89 22.30 6.85
N ALA A 129 -2.39 22.55 8.07
CA ALA A 129 -3.04 23.80 8.40
C ALA A 129 -2.10 24.99 8.21
N GLY A 130 -2.55 25.97 7.41
CA GLY A 130 -1.79 27.19 7.15
C GLY A 130 -0.76 27.07 6.03
N THR A 131 -0.72 25.95 5.31
CA THR A 131 0.14 25.75 4.13
C THR A 131 -0.61 25.95 2.82
N THR A 132 0.14 26.25 1.76
CA THR A 132 -0.38 26.47 0.40
C THR A 132 0.10 25.34 -0.51
N PRO A 133 -0.79 24.56 -1.16
CA PRO A 133 -0.35 23.49 -2.03
C PRO A 133 0.20 24.09 -3.34
N ALA A 134 1.32 23.55 -3.81
CA ALA A 134 1.97 23.93 -5.05
C ALA A 134 1.85 22.85 -6.13
N ALA A 135 1.98 21.59 -5.73
CA ALA A 135 1.84 20.46 -6.63
C ALA A 135 1.28 19.23 -5.91
N ILE A 136 0.71 18.31 -6.67
CA ILE A 136 0.34 16.98 -6.21
C ILE A 136 0.94 15.94 -7.14
N GLU A 137 1.69 15.00 -6.56
CA GLU A 137 2.06 13.75 -7.20
C GLU A 137 1.04 12.69 -6.82
N ILE A 138 0.43 12.04 -7.83
CA ILE A 138 -0.52 10.96 -7.61
C ILE A 138 -0.37 9.90 -8.71
N LEU A 139 -0.29 8.62 -8.31
CA LEU A 139 -0.12 7.48 -9.21
C LEU A 139 0.99 7.71 -10.26
N ASP A 140 2.15 8.17 -9.77
CA ASP A 140 3.36 8.48 -10.54
C ASP A 140 3.21 9.66 -11.52
N SER A 141 2.22 10.55 -11.32
CA SER A 141 2.06 11.77 -12.10
C SER A 141 1.97 13.01 -11.21
N THR A 142 2.90 13.94 -11.43
CA THR A 142 2.89 15.26 -10.78
C THR A 142 2.10 16.27 -11.59
N LYS A 143 1.29 17.08 -10.90
CA LYS A 143 0.52 18.19 -11.44
C LYS A 143 0.64 19.40 -10.53
N ASP A 144 0.87 20.57 -11.13
CA ASP A 144 0.78 21.84 -10.42
C ASP A 144 -0.68 22.08 -10.02
N VAL A 145 -0.88 22.65 -8.84
CA VAL A 145 -2.21 22.97 -8.28
C VAL A 145 -2.17 24.34 -7.61
N ASP A 146 -3.25 25.08 -7.72
CA ASP A 146 -3.29 26.47 -7.24
C ASP A 146 -3.81 26.60 -5.79
N ASN A 147 -4.58 25.63 -5.31
CA ASN A 147 -5.22 25.65 -3.99
C ASN A 147 -5.77 24.28 -3.61
N TRP A 148 -6.17 24.11 -2.34
CA TRP A 148 -6.69 22.84 -1.80
C TRP A 148 -7.93 22.29 -2.52
N THR A 149 -8.79 23.14 -3.08
CA THR A 149 -9.93 22.70 -3.90
C THR A 149 -9.44 22.06 -5.21
N ASP A 150 -8.50 22.73 -5.89
CA ASP A 150 -7.87 22.22 -7.11
C ASP A 150 -7.05 20.95 -6.84
N THR A 151 -6.36 20.88 -5.71
CA THR A 151 -5.66 19.68 -5.25
C THR A 151 -6.59 18.48 -5.16
N LEU A 152 -7.76 18.64 -4.53
CA LEU A 152 -8.75 17.57 -4.40
C LEU A 152 -9.34 17.17 -5.76
N GLN A 153 -9.71 18.13 -6.61
CA GLN A 153 -10.26 17.87 -7.94
C GLN A 153 -9.25 17.13 -8.83
N THR A 154 -8.00 17.59 -8.83
CA THR A 154 -6.90 17.00 -9.59
C THR A 154 -6.60 15.57 -9.11
N ALA A 155 -6.56 15.35 -7.80
CA ALA A 155 -6.39 14.02 -7.23
C ALA A 155 -7.52 13.07 -7.65
N ALA A 156 -8.78 13.50 -7.49
CA ALA A 156 -9.93 12.70 -7.85
C ALA A 156 -9.93 12.36 -9.35
N ALA A 157 -9.68 13.35 -10.21
CA ALA A 157 -9.61 13.16 -11.66
C ALA A 157 -8.54 12.13 -12.05
N GLN A 158 -7.34 12.23 -11.50
CA GLN A 158 -6.22 11.32 -11.77
C GLN A 158 -6.51 9.86 -11.40
N VAL A 159 -7.23 9.64 -10.30
CA VAL A 159 -7.63 8.29 -9.87
C VAL A 159 -8.74 7.76 -10.78
N LEU A 160 -9.74 8.59 -11.08
CA LEU A 160 -10.90 8.21 -11.90
C LEU A 160 -10.53 7.92 -13.36
N ASP A 161 -9.52 8.59 -13.91
CA ASP A 161 -9.01 8.33 -15.26
C ASP A 161 -8.37 6.95 -15.43
N ARG A 162 -7.91 6.33 -14.33
CA ARG A 162 -7.23 5.02 -14.33
C ARG A 162 -8.13 3.82 -14.01
N VAL A 163 -9.42 4.04 -13.77
CA VAL A 163 -10.35 3.00 -13.34
C VAL A 163 -11.56 2.91 -14.27
N GLU A 164 -12.03 1.69 -14.51
CA GLU A 164 -13.18 1.46 -15.41
C GLU A 164 -14.52 1.86 -14.78
N ASN A 165 -14.67 1.66 -13.47
CA ASN A 165 -15.89 1.95 -12.74
C ASN A 165 -15.67 3.17 -11.83
N GLN A 166 -16.01 4.35 -12.34
CA GLN A 166 -15.87 5.63 -11.65
C GLN A 166 -16.95 5.87 -10.58
N ASP A 167 -18.09 5.17 -10.65
CA ASP A 167 -19.26 5.38 -9.80
C ASP A 167 -19.00 5.01 -8.35
N LYS A 168 -18.04 4.11 -8.10
CA LYS A 168 -17.62 3.70 -6.75
C LYS A 168 -17.16 4.87 -5.87
N ILE A 169 -16.77 6.00 -6.45
CA ILE A 169 -16.36 7.18 -5.68
C ILE A 169 -17.53 7.77 -4.88
N THR A 170 -18.77 7.58 -5.34
CA THR A 170 -19.99 8.06 -4.66
C THR A 170 -20.25 7.34 -3.33
N GLU A 171 -19.68 6.14 -3.15
CA GLU A 171 -19.77 5.38 -1.90
C GLU A 171 -18.81 5.91 -0.80
N ILE A 172 -18.11 7.03 -1.05
CA ILE A 172 -17.29 7.71 -0.04
C ILE A 172 -18.17 8.72 0.68
N ASP A 173 -18.68 8.29 1.83
CA ASP A 173 -19.61 9.08 2.63
C ASP A 173 -18.94 9.89 3.74
N GLY A 174 -19.48 11.09 3.94
CA GLY A 174 -19.34 11.85 5.17
C GLY A 174 -20.35 11.38 6.22
N ARG A 175 -20.48 12.16 7.31
CA ARG A 175 -21.42 11.82 8.40
C ARG A 175 -22.89 11.92 7.98
N GLU A 176 -23.22 12.91 7.15
CA GLU A 176 -24.60 13.23 6.79
C GLU A 176 -24.89 13.09 5.29
N ARG A 177 -23.85 13.17 4.45
CA ARG A 177 -23.97 13.21 2.99
C ARG A 177 -22.74 12.59 2.33
N SER A 178 -22.91 12.10 1.12
CA SER A 178 -21.80 11.69 0.26
C SER A 178 -20.96 12.91 -0.13
N TYR A 179 -19.65 12.73 -0.25
CA TYR A 179 -18.76 13.80 -0.72
C TYR A 179 -18.74 13.94 -2.24
N PHE A 180 -19.22 12.92 -2.94
CA PHE A 180 -19.27 12.85 -4.40
C PHE A 180 -20.67 12.54 -4.87
N VAL A 181 -21.08 13.17 -5.97
CA VAL A 181 -22.36 12.90 -6.64
C VAL A 181 -22.19 12.95 -8.15
N GLU A 182 -23.09 12.29 -8.87
CA GLU A 182 -23.21 12.46 -10.30
C GLU A 182 -23.79 13.83 -10.67
N LYS A 183 -23.52 14.27 -11.89
CA LYS A 183 -24.13 15.45 -12.51
C LYS A 183 -25.66 15.42 -12.38
N GLY A 184 -26.24 16.55 -11.96
CA GLY A 184 -27.67 16.71 -11.68
C GLY A 184 -28.06 16.54 -10.21
N ALA A 185 -27.15 16.07 -9.35
CA ALA A 185 -27.36 15.95 -7.90
C ALA A 185 -26.51 16.95 -7.08
N GLU A 186 -25.95 17.97 -7.72
CA GLU A 186 -24.99 18.93 -7.13
C GLU A 186 -25.57 19.68 -5.93
N SER A 187 -26.90 19.89 -5.89
CA SER A 187 -27.59 20.55 -4.79
C SER A 187 -27.47 19.83 -3.44
N ASN A 188 -27.03 18.57 -3.44
CA ASN A 188 -26.79 17.80 -2.22
C ASN A 188 -25.44 18.11 -1.55
N LEU A 189 -24.51 18.72 -2.30
CA LEU A 189 -23.16 19.04 -1.86
C LEU A 189 -23.03 20.47 -1.36
N ILE A 190 -22.07 20.72 -0.48
CA ILE A 190 -21.64 22.07 -0.09
C ILE A 190 -20.55 22.52 -1.06
N SER A 191 -20.70 23.69 -1.69
CA SER A 191 -19.72 24.22 -2.66
C SER A 191 -19.30 23.17 -3.73
N PRO A 192 -20.25 22.62 -4.51
CA PRO A 192 -19.93 21.58 -5.50
C PRO A 192 -18.96 22.09 -6.58
N ARG A 193 -18.00 21.25 -6.94
CA ARG A 193 -17.11 21.45 -8.08
C ARG A 193 -17.08 20.20 -8.96
N GLU A 194 -17.05 20.41 -10.28
CA GLU A 194 -16.96 19.32 -11.25
C GLU A 194 -15.56 18.69 -11.21
N ILE A 195 -15.47 17.36 -11.22
CA ILE A 195 -14.19 16.66 -11.34
C ILE A 195 -13.82 16.60 -12.83
N PRO A 196 -12.70 17.23 -13.26
CA PRO A 196 -12.33 17.30 -14.67
C PRO A 196 -12.26 15.92 -15.34
N GLY A 197 -12.79 15.82 -16.56
CA GLY A 197 -12.76 14.59 -17.34
C GLY A 197 -13.79 13.52 -16.93
N THR A 198 -14.73 13.85 -16.04
CA THR A 198 -15.73 12.91 -15.52
C THR A 198 -17.13 13.53 -15.51
N ASN A 199 -18.16 12.72 -15.21
CA ASN A 199 -19.53 13.21 -14.94
C ASN A 199 -19.81 13.36 -13.42
N MET A 200 -18.75 13.49 -12.61
CA MET A 200 -18.83 13.52 -11.15
C MET A 200 -18.56 14.91 -10.60
N PHE A 201 -19.16 15.21 -9.45
CA PHE A 201 -18.94 16.41 -8.66
C PHE A 201 -18.44 16.04 -7.28
N VAL A 202 -17.62 16.93 -6.71
CA VAL A 202 -17.05 16.80 -5.36
C VAL A 202 -17.39 18.04 -4.52
N GLU A 203 -17.67 17.83 -3.24
CA GLU A 203 -17.77 18.90 -2.24
C GLU A 203 -16.37 19.48 -1.97
N THR A 204 -16.22 20.80 -1.88
CA THR A 204 -14.88 21.41 -1.74
C THR A 204 -14.73 22.34 -0.54
N ASN A 205 -15.70 22.34 0.38
CA ASN A 205 -15.62 23.11 1.62
C ASN A 205 -14.85 22.36 2.72
N PHE A 206 -13.58 22.06 2.45
CA PHE A 206 -12.71 21.27 3.32
C PHE A 206 -11.47 22.04 3.77
N SER A 207 -11.00 21.72 4.98
CA SER A 207 -9.68 22.15 5.43
C SER A 207 -8.58 21.38 4.67
N ALA A 208 -7.35 21.89 4.69
CA ALA A 208 -6.18 21.20 4.10
C ALA A 208 -6.07 19.74 4.58
N ASN A 209 -6.19 19.52 5.89
CA ASN A 209 -6.15 18.20 6.51
C ASN A 209 -7.32 17.30 6.09
N ASP A 210 -8.50 17.88 5.84
CA ASP A 210 -9.65 17.10 5.37
C ASP A 210 -9.52 16.75 3.89
N VAL A 211 -8.95 17.63 3.07
CA VAL A 211 -8.57 17.32 1.68
C VAL A 211 -7.60 16.16 1.66
N ASP A 212 -6.55 16.20 2.47
CA ASP A 212 -5.59 15.09 2.57
C ASP A 212 -6.28 13.77 2.94
N ARG A 213 -7.07 13.77 4.02
CA ARG A 213 -7.83 12.59 4.44
C ARG A 213 -8.78 12.09 3.35
N LEU A 214 -9.39 13.00 2.59
CA LEU A 214 -10.33 12.63 1.53
C LEU A 214 -9.59 12.01 0.34
N ILE A 215 -8.44 12.56 -0.07
CA ILE A 215 -7.60 11.96 -1.13
C ILE A 215 -7.16 10.55 -0.72
N ALA A 216 -6.74 10.36 0.53
CA ALA A 216 -6.41 9.04 1.07
C ALA A 216 -7.60 8.06 0.99
N LYS A 217 -8.82 8.52 1.29
CA LYS A 217 -10.05 7.70 1.14
C LYS A 217 -10.33 7.33 -0.31
N ILE A 218 -10.16 8.28 -1.25
CA ILE A 218 -10.33 8.02 -2.69
C ILE A 218 -9.39 6.91 -3.14
N LEU A 219 -8.09 7.02 -2.83
CA LEU A 219 -7.10 6.01 -3.19
C LEU A 219 -7.45 4.65 -2.60
N ASN A 220 -7.77 4.59 -1.31
CA ASN A 220 -8.15 3.35 -0.65
C ASN A 220 -9.39 2.70 -1.30
N LYS A 221 -10.39 3.51 -1.68
CA LYS A 221 -11.61 3.03 -2.34
C LYS A 221 -11.33 2.28 -3.64
N TYR A 222 -10.29 2.71 -4.36
CA TYR A 222 -9.84 2.11 -5.62
C TYR A 222 -8.68 1.13 -5.45
N GLY A 223 -8.28 0.81 -4.22
CA GLY A 223 -7.24 -0.18 -3.93
C GLY A 223 -5.81 0.35 -4.08
N TYR A 224 -5.64 1.67 -4.14
CA TYR A 224 -4.34 2.34 -4.14
C TYR A 224 -3.89 2.67 -2.71
N ASP A 225 -2.57 2.71 -2.51
CA ASP A 225 -1.96 2.99 -1.21
C ASP A 225 -1.85 4.51 -0.97
N ARG A 226 -1.77 4.90 0.30
CA ARG A 226 -1.53 6.29 0.71
C ARG A 226 -0.20 6.82 0.16
N SER A 227 0.80 5.96 0.00
CA SER A 227 2.10 6.30 -0.60
C SER A 227 2.00 6.60 -2.09
N ASN A 228 0.88 6.28 -2.76
CA ASN A 228 0.66 6.64 -4.15
C ASN A 228 0.27 8.11 -4.33
N TYR A 229 0.30 8.93 -3.28
CA TYR A 229 0.29 10.38 -3.46
C TYR A 229 1.14 11.13 -2.46
N ARG A 230 1.57 12.30 -2.89
CA ARG A 230 2.17 13.33 -2.07
C ARG A 230 1.70 14.70 -2.53
N ILE A 231 1.49 15.58 -1.56
CA ILE A 231 1.21 17.00 -1.78
C ILE A 231 2.50 17.75 -1.46
N PHE A 232 2.91 18.64 -2.36
CA PHE A 232 4.00 19.56 -2.19
C PHE A 232 3.40 20.92 -1.85
N THR A 233 3.94 21.59 -0.84
CA THR A 233 3.49 22.93 -0.46
C THR A 233 4.54 23.97 -0.83
N GLU A 234 4.12 25.22 -1.02
CA GLU A 234 5.03 26.33 -1.31
C GLU A 234 6.04 26.54 -0.18
N GLU A 235 5.67 26.20 1.07
CA GLU A 235 6.54 26.33 2.24
C GLU A 235 7.65 25.27 2.31
N GLU A 236 7.51 24.17 1.55
CA GLU A 236 8.55 23.12 1.42
C GLU A 236 9.50 23.37 0.23
N ALA A 237 9.20 24.34 -0.64
CA ALA A 237 9.93 24.65 -1.87
C ALA A 237 10.97 25.78 -1.71
#